data_AF-A0A7Y5DXW8-F1
#
_entry.id   AF-A0A7Y5DXW8-F1
#
_cell.length_a   1.000
_cell.length_b   1.000
_cell.length_c   1.000
_cell.angle_alpha   90.00
_cell.angle_beta   90.00
_cell.angle_gamma   90.00
#
_symmetry.space_group_name_H-M   'P 1'
#
loop_
_entity.id
_entity.type
_entity.pdbx_description
1 polymer ?
#
loop_
_entity_poly.entity_id
_entity_poly.type
_entity_poly.pdbx_seq_one_letter_code
_entity_poly.pdbx_strand_id
1 'polypeptide(L)'
;PFALTTAGFGAVASVCAFLACEDPHLRTEPGQGNPITGCSVKAGETPPATCDDSDGECDGTGGCTINEAKCGSASTCLPMADNKGKDVLDFRIRRLNVATPDALKSKVIRDGVLTNAINLGTKECSDKSGTGDFTWLVRVDKKAGTLTTGGAALSTDIFGLGYCFANTTVGALRVEPAVFPITFQGNTFGSTTNQRLNVPIFSSITPDVIILPLSDVKVAGVTLSEEGNCIGKFRKTALGADCSENADSCSKWQTAGALSGYITLEDADLVLIPQTSSSLCTLLTQSTKGADNKCQRQNGVIVPKGDYCSKDKKPGSCQDSVWLAATFAAAAVHINDGTGVPQCAPLPAGDGGTDAAASDAGTDAPADAPAE
;
A
#
# COMPACT_ATOMS: atom_id res chain seq x y z
N PRO A 1 34.63 13.83 76.15
CA PRO A 1 33.45 14.37 76.84
C PRO A 1 32.55 15.15 75.85
N PHE A 2 31.38 14.57 75.52
CA PHE A 2 30.21 15.17 74.85
C PHE A 2 30.43 15.74 73.42
N ALA A 3 29.55 15.64 72.44
CA ALA A 3 28.30 14.91 72.27
C ALA A 3 27.95 14.87 70.77
N LEU A 4 27.15 13.87 70.44
CA LEU A 4 26.40 13.60 69.22
C LEU A 4 25.58 14.81 68.71
N THR A 5 25.54 15.07 67.40
CA THR A 5 24.27 15.37 66.70
C THR A 5 24.36 15.18 65.18
N THR A 6 23.47 14.31 64.71
CA THR A 6 23.08 13.96 63.33
C THR A 6 22.33 15.08 62.60
N ALA A 7 22.52 15.21 61.28
CA ALA A 7 21.50 15.77 60.38
C ALA A 7 21.59 15.08 59.01
N GLY A 8 20.45 14.54 58.58
CA GLY A 8 20.30 13.54 57.53
C GLY A 8 20.57 14.03 56.09
N PHE A 9 21.07 13.10 55.29
CA PHE A 9 20.97 13.16 53.83
C PHE A 9 19.53 12.83 53.43
N GLY A 10 18.78 13.84 52.99
CA GLY A 10 17.49 13.64 52.32
C GLY A 10 17.73 13.18 50.89
N ALA A 11 17.44 11.91 50.62
CA ALA A 11 17.34 11.38 49.27
C ALA A 11 16.07 11.94 48.60
N VAL A 12 16.26 12.77 47.57
CA VAL A 12 15.16 13.16 46.69
C VAL A 12 14.96 12.03 45.68
N ALA A 13 14.04 11.12 46.00
CA ALA A 13 13.50 10.18 45.02
C ALA A 13 12.63 10.96 44.04
N SER A 14 13.19 11.34 42.90
CA SER A 14 12.45 11.91 41.78
C SER A 14 11.65 10.79 41.12
N VAL A 15 10.40 10.63 41.57
CA VAL A 15 9.39 9.81 40.89
C VAL A 15 9.03 10.53 39.60
N CYS A 16 9.74 10.22 38.51
CA CYS A 16 9.26 10.50 37.17
C CYS A 16 8.08 9.56 36.89
N ALA A 17 6.89 10.01 37.29
CA ALA A 17 5.64 9.49 36.76
C ALA A 17 5.66 9.80 35.25
N PHE A 18 5.96 8.78 34.45
CA PHE A 18 5.66 8.77 33.03
C PHE A 18 4.13 8.81 32.89
N LEU A 19 3.58 10.02 32.91
CA LEU A 19 2.29 10.30 32.32
C LEU A 19 2.45 10.05 30.83
N ALA A 20 2.09 8.83 30.42
CA ALA A 20 1.73 8.56 29.04
C ALA A 20 0.64 9.57 28.67
N CYS A 21 1.00 10.55 27.84
CA CYS A 21 0.01 11.29 27.06
C CYS A 21 -0.58 10.28 26.06
N GLU A 22 -1.52 9.45 26.52
CA GLU A 22 -2.44 8.75 25.63
C GLU A 22 -3.28 9.83 24.95
N ASP A 23 -3.02 10.07 23.66
CA ASP A 23 -3.84 10.93 22.83
C ASP A 23 -5.22 10.27 22.67
N PRO A 24 -6.29 10.79 23.30
CA PRO A 24 -7.60 10.12 23.34
C PRO A 24 -8.30 10.07 21.98
N HIS A 25 -7.72 10.66 20.94
CA HIS A 25 -8.32 10.75 19.61
C HIS A 25 -8.03 9.56 18.68
N LEU A 26 -7.25 8.56 19.11
CA LEU A 26 -6.88 7.41 18.25
C LEU A 26 -7.60 6.10 18.57
N ARG A 27 -8.49 6.05 19.56
CA ARG A 27 -9.32 4.86 19.84
C ARG A 27 -10.76 5.11 19.46
N THR A 28 -11.17 4.61 18.30
CA THR A 28 -12.59 4.48 17.96
C THR A 28 -13.17 3.33 18.78
N GLU A 29 -14.18 3.60 19.63
CA GLU A 29 -14.86 2.53 20.37
C GLU A 29 -15.63 1.61 19.41
N PRO A 30 -15.55 0.28 19.58
CA PRO A 30 -16.36 -0.65 18.82
C PRO A 30 -17.83 -0.57 19.29
N GLY A 31 -18.71 0.12 18.56
CA GLY A 31 -20.15 -0.02 18.84
C GLY A 31 -21.13 1.06 18.36
N GLN A 32 -20.71 2.22 17.86
CA GLN A 32 -21.67 3.25 17.38
C GLN A 32 -21.84 3.19 15.86
N GLY A 33 -22.79 2.36 15.42
CA GLY A 33 -23.19 2.22 14.02
C GLY A 33 -24.00 3.42 13.53
N ASN A 34 -23.31 4.40 12.93
CA ASN A 34 -23.91 5.29 11.94
C ASN A 34 -24.26 4.47 10.68
N PRO A 35 -25.33 4.78 9.92
CA PRO A 35 -25.56 4.13 8.64
C PRO A 35 -24.33 4.33 7.76
N ILE A 36 -23.74 3.22 7.31
CA ILE A 36 -22.47 3.18 6.58
C ILE A 36 -22.70 3.77 5.18
N THR A 37 -22.68 5.10 5.07
CA THR A 37 -22.29 5.80 3.85
C THR A 37 -20.78 5.67 3.74
N GLY A 38 -20.31 4.56 3.16
CA GLY A 38 -18.88 4.36 2.95
C GLY A 38 -18.51 2.94 2.55
N CYS A 39 -17.40 2.79 1.84
CA CYS A 39 -16.88 1.49 1.45
C CYS A 39 -16.24 0.78 2.64
N SER A 40 -16.99 -0.11 3.29
CA SER A 40 -16.50 -0.92 4.39
C SER A 40 -17.02 -2.35 4.29
N VAL A 41 -16.13 -3.32 4.55
CA VAL A 41 -16.45 -4.74 4.58
C VAL A 41 -15.80 -5.41 5.79
N LYS A 42 -16.35 -6.54 6.21
CA LYS A 42 -15.75 -7.31 7.32
C LYS A 42 -14.52 -8.07 6.84
N ALA A 43 -13.69 -8.50 7.80
CA ALA A 43 -12.61 -9.42 7.52
C ALA A 43 -13.14 -10.67 6.79
N GLY A 44 -12.42 -11.13 5.77
CA GLY A 44 -12.79 -12.24 4.89
C GLY A 44 -13.76 -11.89 3.75
N GLU A 45 -14.31 -10.68 3.71
CA GLU A 45 -15.22 -10.24 2.65
C GLU A 45 -14.49 -9.45 1.54
N THR A 46 -15.03 -9.48 0.33
CA THR A 46 -14.56 -8.66 -0.80
C THR A 46 -15.58 -7.57 -1.07
N PRO A 47 -15.19 -6.28 -1.17
CA PRO A 47 -16.14 -5.21 -1.45
C PRO A 47 -16.74 -5.35 -2.85
N PRO A 48 -17.96 -4.84 -3.07
CA PRO A 48 -18.46 -4.65 -4.43
C PRO A 48 -17.48 -3.80 -5.25
N ALA A 49 -17.26 -4.14 -6.52
CA ALA A 49 -16.24 -3.49 -7.36
C ALA A 49 -16.42 -1.96 -7.53
N THR A 50 -17.64 -1.46 -7.34
CA THR A 50 -18.00 -0.04 -7.45
C THR A 50 -18.10 0.68 -6.10
N CYS A 51 -17.63 0.06 -5.02
CA CYS A 51 -17.72 0.57 -3.66
C CYS A 51 -16.81 1.79 -3.44
N ASP A 52 -17.47 2.92 -3.16
CA ASP A 52 -16.98 4.29 -2.90
C ASP A 52 -16.83 4.61 -1.40
N ASP A 53 -15.74 5.20 -0.90
CA ASP A 53 -15.69 5.79 0.45
C ASP A 53 -16.11 7.27 0.49
N SER A 54 -16.28 7.90 -0.68
CA SER A 54 -16.77 9.28 -0.80
C SER A 54 -18.29 9.40 -0.68
N ASP A 55 -18.76 10.60 -0.37
CA ASP A 55 -20.19 10.94 -0.32
C ASP A 55 -20.86 10.87 -1.71
N GLY A 56 -20.06 10.87 -2.79
CA GLY A 56 -20.52 10.86 -4.18
C GLY A 56 -21.05 12.21 -4.67
N GLU A 57 -20.88 13.27 -3.87
CA GLU A 57 -21.32 14.63 -4.16
C GLU A 57 -20.31 15.35 -5.06
N CYS A 58 -20.40 15.12 -6.37
CA CYS A 58 -19.45 15.73 -7.33
C CYS A 58 -19.92 17.13 -7.75
N ASP A 59 -19.69 18.13 -6.91
CA ASP A 59 -20.04 19.54 -7.12
C ASP A 59 -18.92 20.39 -7.76
N GLY A 60 -17.80 19.73 -8.10
CA GLY A 60 -16.67 20.35 -8.75
C GLY A 60 -17.03 20.95 -10.12
N THR A 61 -16.41 22.08 -10.42
CA THR A 61 -16.60 22.81 -11.68
C THR A 61 -16.00 22.11 -12.90
N GLY A 62 -15.25 21.02 -12.70
CA GLY A 62 -14.50 20.35 -13.75
C GLY A 62 -13.41 21.23 -14.34
N GLY A 63 -12.88 22.15 -13.53
CA GLY A 63 -12.35 23.40 -14.03
C GLY A 63 -10.94 23.36 -14.59
N CYS A 64 -10.31 22.20 -14.76
CA CYS A 64 -9.03 22.14 -15.43
C CYS A 64 -9.02 21.40 -16.77
N THR A 65 -8.24 21.97 -17.70
CA THR A 65 -8.09 21.47 -19.05
C THR A 65 -7.21 20.23 -19.04
N ILE A 66 -7.78 19.12 -19.46
CA ILE A 66 -7.05 17.87 -19.70
C ILE A 66 -6.39 17.94 -21.07
N ASN A 67 -5.13 17.58 -21.14
CA ASN A 67 -4.46 17.39 -22.43
C ASN A 67 -4.81 16.00 -22.98
N GLU A 68 -5.94 15.88 -23.69
CA GLU A 68 -6.42 14.59 -24.19
C GLU A 68 -5.46 13.93 -25.18
N ALA A 69 -4.59 14.69 -25.86
CA ALA A 69 -3.58 14.14 -26.75
C ALA A 69 -2.48 13.38 -26.01
N LYS A 70 -2.20 13.74 -24.75
CA LYS A 70 -1.21 13.05 -23.89
C LYS A 70 -1.86 12.07 -22.94
N CYS A 71 -2.93 12.51 -22.29
CA CYS A 71 -3.55 11.81 -21.17
C CYS A 71 -4.70 10.90 -21.61
N GLY A 72 -5.10 10.94 -22.88
CA GLY A 72 -6.32 10.26 -23.35
C GLY A 72 -7.60 11.04 -23.03
N SER A 73 -8.72 10.50 -23.51
CA SER A 73 -10.02 11.16 -23.44
C SER A 73 -10.55 11.34 -22.01
N ALA A 74 -10.93 12.57 -21.66
CA ALA A 74 -11.57 12.90 -20.39
C ALA A 74 -13.02 12.42 -20.29
N SER A 75 -13.63 11.96 -21.39
CA SER A 75 -14.94 11.31 -21.35
C SER A 75 -14.88 9.84 -20.91
N THR A 76 -13.68 9.29 -20.75
CA THR A 76 -13.45 7.88 -20.41
C THR A 76 -12.74 7.72 -19.06
N CYS A 77 -11.50 7.25 -19.03
CA CYS A 77 -10.67 7.09 -17.85
C CYS A 77 -9.25 7.63 -18.05
N LEU A 78 -9.05 8.55 -19.01
CA LEU A 78 -7.72 9.06 -19.38
C LEU A 78 -6.73 7.91 -19.74
N PRO A 79 -7.06 7.05 -20.72
CA PRO A 79 -6.17 6.00 -21.18
C PRO A 79 -4.95 6.58 -21.90
N MET A 80 -3.75 6.20 -21.48
CA MET A 80 -2.48 6.62 -22.10
C MET A 80 -1.98 5.63 -23.17
N ALA A 81 -2.72 4.57 -23.40
CA ALA A 81 -2.53 3.62 -24.49
C ALA A 81 -3.90 3.17 -25.03
N ASP A 82 -3.91 2.48 -26.16
CA ASP A 82 -5.13 1.91 -26.73
C ASP A 82 -5.10 0.37 -26.69
N ASN A 83 -6.10 -0.21 -26.04
CA ASN A 83 -6.34 -1.64 -25.90
C ASN A 83 -7.40 -2.16 -26.88
N LYS A 84 -8.02 -1.28 -27.69
CA LYS A 84 -9.10 -1.64 -28.61
C LYS A 84 -8.67 -2.75 -29.56
N GLY A 85 -9.46 -3.82 -29.58
CA GLY A 85 -9.24 -4.98 -30.45
C GLY A 85 -8.04 -5.87 -30.09
N LYS A 86 -7.30 -5.58 -29.02
CA LYS A 86 -6.17 -6.42 -28.57
C LYS A 86 -6.64 -7.59 -27.72
N ASP A 87 -5.86 -8.68 -27.70
CA ASP A 87 -6.07 -9.81 -26.78
C ASP A 87 -5.44 -9.55 -25.41
N VAL A 88 -4.30 -8.87 -25.40
CA VAL A 88 -3.59 -8.42 -24.20
C VAL A 88 -3.92 -6.97 -23.93
N LEU A 89 -4.47 -6.71 -22.75
CA LEU A 89 -4.91 -5.40 -22.29
C LEU A 89 -4.03 -4.97 -21.12
N ASP A 90 -3.36 -3.84 -21.26
CA ASP A 90 -2.42 -3.33 -20.27
C ASP A 90 -3.00 -2.13 -19.55
N PHE A 91 -2.89 -2.11 -18.22
CA PHE A 91 -3.43 -1.06 -17.38
C PHE A 91 -2.49 -0.68 -16.24
N ARG A 92 -2.62 0.56 -15.78
CA ARG A 92 -2.08 1.06 -14.52
C ARG A 92 -3.23 1.46 -13.60
N ILE A 93 -3.16 1.08 -12.33
CA ILE A 93 -4.12 1.53 -11.33
C ILE A 93 -4.07 3.07 -11.21
N ARG A 94 -5.25 3.69 -11.23
CA ARG A 94 -5.45 5.15 -11.08
C ARG A 94 -6.08 5.51 -9.74
N ARG A 95 -6.71 4.54 -9.06
CA ARG A 95 -7.19 4.67 -7.69
C ARG A 95 -7.21 3.31 -7.01
N LEU A 96 -6.85 3.31 -5.73
CA LEU A 96 -7.07 2.20 -4.82
C LEU A 96 -7.86 2.76 -3.62
N ASN A 97 -9.09 2.29 -3.44
CA ASN A 97 -9.93 2.64 -2.30
C ASN A 97 -9.93 1.47 -1.31
N VAL A 98 -9.38 1.67 -0.11
CA VAL A 98 -9.24 0.61 0.89
C VAL A 98 -10.52 0.50 1.71
N ALA A 99 -11.21 -0.63 1.60
CA ALA A 99 -12.42 -0.93 2.35
C ALA A 99 -12.13 -1.47 3.76
N THR A 100 -10.95 -2.06 3.99
CA THR A 100 -10.45 -2.53 5.29
C THR A 100 -8.95 -2.85 5.16
N PRO A 101 -8.11 -2.68 6.20
CA PRO A 101 -8.43 -2.22 7.56
C PRO A 101 -8.53 -0.70 7.67
N ASP A 102 -9.21 -0.23 8.72
CA ASP A 102 -9.39 1.20 8.99
C ASP A 102 -8.06 1.95 9.21
N ALA A 103 -7.02 1.26 9.68
CA ALA A 103 -5.68 1.82 9.81
C ALA A 103 -5.14 2.43 8.50
N LEU A 104 -5.46 1.80 7.36
CA LEU A 104 -5.05 2.29 6.04
C LEU A 104 -5.99 3.35 5.45
N LYS A 105 -7.15 3.59 6.08
CA LYS A 105 -8.10 4.65 5.70
C LYS A 105 -7.79 6.00 6.33
N SER A 106 -6.89 6.03 7.32
CA SER A 106 -6.49 7.28 7.96
C SER A 106 -6.02 8.29 6.90
N LYS A 107 -6.43 9.56 7.03
CA LYS A 107 -6.17 10.60 6.03
C LYS A 107 -4.70 10.72 5.65
N VAL A 108 -3.79 10.55 6.61
CA VAL A 108 -2.34 10.60 6.38
C VAL A 108 -1.88 9.48 5.46
N ILE A 109 -2.31 8.23 5.69
CA ILE A 109 -1.92 7.08 4.87
C ILE A 109 -2.65 7.12 3.53
N ARG A 110 -3.97 7.35 3.56
CA ARG A 110 -4.78 7.43 2.34
C ARG A 110 -4.28 8.52 1.41
N ASP A 111 -4.12 9.75 1.88
CA ASP A 111 -3.75 10.86 1.00
C ASP A 111 -2.25 10.83 0.69
N GLY A 112 -1.40 10.59 1.70
CA GLY A 112 0.06 10.66 1.57
C GLY A 112 0.71 9.46 0.89
N VAL A 113 0.26 8.24 1.20
CA VAL A 113 0.92 6.99 0.76
C VAL A 113 0.17 6.29 -0.36
N LEU A 114 -1.17 6.43 -0.43
CA LEU A 114 -1.97 5.76 -1.47
C LEU A 114 -2.33 6.74 -2.60
N THR A 115 -3.16 7.73 -2.34
CA THR A 115 -3.71 8.63 -3.37
C THR A 115 -2.62 9.45 -4.06
N ASN A 116 -1.78 10.16 -3.31
CA ASN A 116 -0.71 10.95 -3.93
C ASN A 116 0.33 10.07 -4.62
N ALA A 117 0.67 8.91 -4.04
CA ALA A 117 1.63 8.00 -4.66
C ALA A 117 1.09 7.37 -5.96
N ILE A 118 -0.21 7.11 -6.06
CA ILE A 118 -0.82 6.56 -7.28
C ILE A 118 -0.99 7.64 -8.36
N ASN A 119 -1.31 8.88 -7.99
CA ASN A 119 -1.44 9.99 -8.94
C ASN A 119 -0.08 10.32 -9.60
N LEU A 120 -0.07 10.65 -10.89
CA LEU A 120 1.16 10.78 -11.70
C LEU A 120 1.99 12.05 -11.46
N GLY A 121 1.47 13.05 -10.75
CA GLY A 121 2.14 14.36 -10.62
C GLY A 121 2.04 15.25 -11.87
N THR A 122 1.26 14.84 -12.88
CA THR A 122 1.08 15.57 -14.13
C THR A 122 -0.20 16.38 -14.11
N LYS A 123 -0.08 17.71 -13.98
CA LYS A 123 -1.25 18.61 -13.92
C LYS A 123 -2.13 18.50 -15.16
N GLU A 124 -1.54 18.31 -16.33
CA GLU A 124 -2.25 18.15 -17.60
C GLU A 124 -3.15 16.91 -17.66
N CYS A 125 -2.94 15.93 -16.76
CA CYS A 125 -3.74 14.73 -16.62
C CYS A 125 -4.56 14.70 -15.31
N SER A 126 -4.87 15.87 -14.74
CA SER A 126 -5.59 16.04 -13.46
C SER A 126 -4.92 15.48 -12.20
N ASP A 127 -3.62 15.19 -12.25
CA ASP A 127 -2.86 14.58 -11.15
C ASP A 127 -1.89 15.58 -10.51
N LYS A 128 -2.36 16.80 -10.20
CA LYS A 128 -1.52 17.93 -9.75
C LYS A 128 -0.64 17.63 -8.53
N SER A 129 -1.12 16.87 -7.55
CA SER A 129 -0.42 16.58 -6.29
C SER A 129 0.20 15.18 -6.22
N GLY A 130 0.24 14.46 -7.34
CA GLY A 130 0.76 13.10 -7.38
C GLY A 130 2.29 13.04 -7.37
N THR A 131 2.82 11.90 -6.97
CA THR A 131 4.26 11.60 -7.07
C THR A 131 4.58 10.45 -8.03
N GLY A 132 3.59 9.60 -8.35
CA GLY A 132 3.76 8.43 -9.20
C GLY A 132 4.49 7.26 -8.53
N ASP A 133 4.83 7.43 -7.25
CA ASP A 133 5.57 6.53 -6.36
C ASP A 133 4.99 5.11 -6.24
N PHE A 134 3.66 5.01 -6.31
CA PHE A 134 2.94 3.74 -6.26
C PHE A 134 2.38 3.39 -7.63
N THR A 135 3.17 2.68 -8.44
CA THR A 135 2.72 2.16 -9.72
C THR A 135 2.40 0.67 -9.62
N TRP A 136 1.11 0.35 -9.68
CA TRP A 136 0.60 -1.03 -9.74
C TRP A 136 0.01 -1.29 -11.13
N LEU A 137 0.56 -2.30 -11.80
CA LEU A 137 0.20 -2.71 -13.16
C LEU A 137 -0.74 -3.92 -13.16
N VAL A 138 -1.59 -3.96 -14.19
CA VAL A 138 -2.57 -5.01 -14.46
C VAL A 138 -2.51 -5.34 -15.94
N ARG A 139 -2.20 -6.58 -16.29
CA ARG A 139 -2.20 -7.09 -17.67
C ARG A 139 -3.21 -8.22 -17.77
N VAL A 140 -4.19 -8.07 -18.65
CA VAL A 140 -5.24 -9.06 -18.89
C VAL A 140 -5.02 -9.70 -20.25
N ASP A 141 -4.73 -11.00 -20.28
CA ASP A 141 -4.67 -11.77 -21.51
C ASP A 141 -5.99 -12.53 -21.67
N LYS A 142 -6.87 -12.01 -22.52
CA LYS A 142 -8.19 -12.58 -22.79
C LYS A 142 -8.11 -13.96 -23.43
N LYS A 143 -7.07 -14.21 -24.22
CA LYS A 143 -6.90 -15.46 -24.96
C LYS A 143 -6.33 -16.56 -24.06
N ALA A 144 -5.34 -16.23 -23.25
CA ALA A 144 -4.79 -17.16 -22.27
C ALA A 144 -5.70 -17.35 -21.05
N GLY A 145 -6.66 -16.44 -20.83
CA GLY A 145 -7.51 -16.45 -19.64
C GLY A 145 -6.70 -16.16 -18.37
N THR A 146 -5.78 -15.20 -18.44
CA THR A 146 -4.91 -14.85 -17.32
C THR A 146 -4.90 -13.36 -17.00
N LEU A 147 -4.68 -13.05 -15.73
CA LEU A 147 -4.37 -11.74 -15.21
C LEU A 147 -2.94 -11.78 -14.64
N THR A 148 -2.05 -10.93 -15.15
CA THR A 148 -0.74 -10.67 -14.54
C THR A 148 -0.79 -9.35 -13.80
N THR A 149 -0.39 -9.30 -12.53
CA THR A 149 -0.40 -8.06 -11.75
C THR A 149 0.77 -7.98 -10.78
N GLY A 150 1.24 -6.76 -10.52
CA GLY A 150 2.45 -6.49 -9.76
C GLY A 150 2.79 -5.01 -9.77
N GLY A 151 3.76 -4.61 -8.96
CA GLY A 151 4.26 -3.24 -8.98
C GLY A 151 5.25 -3.00 -10.12
N ALA A 152 5.57 -1.72 -10.33
CA ALA A 152 6.58 -1.26 -11.27
C ALA A 152 7.39 -0.13 -10.64
N ALA A 153 8.65 0.00 -11.04
CA ALA A 153 9.43 1.18 -10.70
C ALA A 153 8.93 2.43 -11.42
N LEU A 154 9.41 3.57 -10.95
CA LEU A 154 9.15 4.87 -11.57
C LEU A 154 9.66 4.85 -13.01
N SER A 155 8.78 5.24 -13.94
CA SER A 155 9.17 5.43 -15.33
C SER A 155 9.60 6.88 -15.54
N THR A 156 10.73 7.08 -16.21
CA THR A 156 11.21 8.41 -16.58
C THR A 156 10.40 9.05 -17.71
N ASP A 157 9.64 8.24 -18.45
CA ASP A 157 8.73 8.69 -19.50
C ASP A 157 7.55 7.72 -19.62
N ILE A 158 6.50 8.03 -18.85
CA ILE A 158 5.28 7.23 -18.78
C ILE A 158 4.47 7.20 -20.09
N PHE A 159 4.72 8.14 -21.02
CA PHE A 159 3.96 8.27 -22.26
C PHE A 159 4.65 7.55 -23.42
N GLY A 160 5.97 7.71 -23.55
CA GLY A 160 6.75 7.08 -24.60
C GLY A 160 7.28 5.71 -24.20
N LEU A 161 7.89 5.59 -23.01
CA LEU A 161 8.49 4.33 -22.58
C LEU A 161 7.47 3.39 -21.93
N GLY A 162 6.48 3.91 -21.20
CA GLY A 162 5.53 3.09 -20.45
C GLY A 162 6.13 2.50 -19.17
N TYR A 163 5.73 1.29 -18.81
CA TYR A 163 6.08 0.65 -17.54
C TYR A 163 6.61 -0.78 -17.72
N CYS A 164 7.24 -1.31 -16.67
CA CYS A 164 7.65 -2.71 -16.59
C CYS A 164 7.33 -3.28 -15.21
N PHE A 165 6.92 -4.53 -15.15
CA PHE A 165 6.78 -5.22 -13.87
C PHE A 165 8.13 -5.27 -13.15
N ALA A 166 8.13 -4.89 -11.87
CA ALA A 166 9.28 -5.05 -11.00
C ALA A 166 9.56 -6.55 -10.79
N ASN A 167 10.83 -6.93 -10.90
CA ASN A 167 11.31 -8.28 -10.63
C ASN A 167 12.64 -8.15 -9.87
N THR A 168 12.57 -8.17 -8.54
CA THR A 168 13.71 -7.93 -7.65
C THR A 168 13.48 -8.58 -6.28
N THR A 169 14.46 -8.47 -5.41
CA THR A 169 14.36 -8.82 -4.00
C THR A 169 14.60 -7.56 -3.17
N VAL A 170 13.71 -7.28 -2.22
CA VAL A 170 13.84 -6.18 -1.26
C VAL A 170 13.86 -6.78 0.14
N GLY A 171 15.03 -6.73 0.79
CA GLY A 171 15.27 -7.46 2.04
C GLY A 171 15.01 -8.96 1.86
N ALA A 172 14.11 -9.52 2.66
CA ALA A 172 13.70 -10.93 2.57
C ALA A 172 12.52 -11.19 1.61
N LEU A 173 11.92 -10.14 1.04
CA LEU A 173 10.70 -10.24 0.23
C LEU A 173 11.03 -10.24 -1.26
N ARG A 174 10.56 -11.27 -1.96
CA ARG A 174 10.61 -11.38 -3.42
C ARG A 174 9.52 -10.52 -4.04
N VAL A 175 9.89 -9.57 -4.90
CA VAL A 175 8.97 -8.73 -5.66
C VAL A 175 8.96 -9.21 -7.10
N GLU A 176 7.84 -9.75 -7.55
CA GLU A 176 7.63 -10.19 -8.93
C GLU A 176 6.13 -10.18 -9.27
N PRO A 177 5.74 -10.09 -10.55
CA PRO A 177 4.34 -10.13 -10.92
C PRO A 177 3.74 -11.52 -10.62
N ALA A 178 2.53 -11.53 -10.07
CA ALA A 178 1.75 -12.74 -9.90
C ALA A 178 0.81 -12.96 -11.10
N VAL A 179 0.64 -14.22 -11.50
CA VAL A 179 -0.25 -14.62 -12.60
C VAL A 179 -1.44 -15.39 -12.04
N PHE A 180 -2.64 -14.89 -12.33
CA PHE A 180 -3.91 -15.43 -11.90
C PHE A 180 -4.66 -16.01 -13.10
N PRO A 181 -5.13 -17.26 -13.05
CA PRO A 181 -6.17 -17.70 -13.96
C PRO A 181 -7.46 -16.91 -13.70
N ILE A 182 -8.13 -16.47 -14.76
CA ILE A 182 -9.37 -15.68 -14.70
C ILE A 182 -10.46 -16.30 -15.56
N THR A 183 -11.71 -16.02 -15.19
CA THR A 183 -12.89 -16.37 -15.99
C THR A 183 -13.68 -15.11 -16.30
N PHE A 184 -14.10 -14.98 -17.57
CA PHE A 184 -14.96 -13.90 -18.03
C PHE A 184 -16.44 -14.28 -17.96
N GLN A 185 -17.27 -13.30 -17.62
CA GLN A 185 -18.72 -13.27 -17.80
C GLN A 185 -19.07 -11.95 -18.50
N GLY A 186 -19.15 -12.00 -19.83
CA GLY A 186 -19.22 -10.78 -20.64
C GLY A 186 -17.94 -9.96 -20.50
N ASN A 187 -18.06 -8.67 -20.16
CA ASN A 187 -16.92 -7.77 -19.94
C ASN A 187 -16.41 -7.76 -18.49
N THR A 188 -16.96 -8.60 -17.63
CA THR A 188 -16.55 -8.72 -16.22
C THR A 188 -15.75 -9.99 -16.01
N PHE A 189 -14.69 -9.93 -15.21
CA PHE A 189 -13.90 -11.11 -14.85
C PHE A 189 -13.51 -11.13 -13.38
N GLY A 190 -13.03 -12.29 -12.92
CA GLY A 190 -12.43 -12.49 -11.62
C GLY A 190 -11.45 -13.67 -11.64
N SER A 191 -10.56 -13.71 -10.65
CA SER A 191 -9.61 -14.80 -10.48
C SER A 191 -10.28 -16.06 -9.96
N THR A 192 -9.85 -17.21 -10.47
CA THR A 192 -10.36 -18.53 -10.03
C THR A 192 -9.49 -19.19 -8.97
N THR A 193 -8.25 -18.72 -8.84
CA THR A 193 -7.33 -19.11 -7.76
C THR A 193 -6.81 -17.88 -7.03
N ASN A 194 -6.32 -18.11 -5.83
CA ASN A 194 -5.67 -17.08 -5.04
C ASN A 194 -4.14 -17.16 -5.23
N GLN A 195 -3.44 -16.02 -5.12
CA GLN A 195 -1.98 -15.97 -5.25
C GLN A 195 -1.37 -15.08 -4.16
N ARG A 196 -0.07 -15.25 -3.90
CA ARG A 196 0.72 -14.28 -3.15
C ARG A 196 1.11 -13.13 -4.08
N LEU A 197 1.12 -11.91 -3.55
CA LEU A 197 1.49 -10.72 -4.30
C LEU A 197 2.21 -9.73 -3.38
N ASN A 198 3.48 -9.42 -3.70
CA ASN A 198 4.24 -8.40 -3.00
C ASN A 198 4.34 -7.16 -3.90
N VAL A 199 3.64 -6.09 -3.55
CA VAL A 199 3.58 -4.88 -4.38
C VAL A 199 4.50 -3.80 -3.81
N PRO A 200 5.54 -3.36 -4.54
CA PRO A 200 6.40 -2.27 -4.09
C PRO A 200 5.73 -0.91 -4.23
N ILE A 201 6.03 -0.03 -3.29
CA ILE A 201 5.81 1.41 -3.32
C ILE A 201 7.20 2.03 -3.25
N PHE A 202 7.61 2.68 -4.34
CA PHE A 202 8.92 3.34 -4.42
C PHE A 202 8.79 4.77 -3.90
N SER A 203 9.82 5.32 -3.29
CA SER A 203 9.86 6.76 -3.01
C SER A 203 10.68 7.48 -4.08
N SER A 204 10.17 8.61 -4.55
CA SER A 204 10.95 9.56 -5.36
C SER A 204 11.92 10.39 -4.53
N ILE A 205 11.81 10.37 -3.20
CA ILE A 205 12.58 11.21 -2.28
C ILE A 205 13.66 10.41 -1.54
N THR A 206 13.37 9.15 -1.18
CA THR A 206 14.33 8.25 -0.53
C THR A 206 14.57 7.01 -1.39
N PRO A 207 15.73 6.33 -1.25
CA PRO A 207 15.94 5.06 -1.95
C PRO A 207 15.13 3.90 -1.37
N ASP A 208 14.37 4.12 -0.30
CA ASP A 208 13.61 3.09 0.39
C ASP A 208 12.44 2.60 -0.46
N VAL A 209 12.17 1.29 -0.35
CA VAL A 209 11.03 0.65 -1.01
C VAL A 209 10.16 0.03 0.07
N ILE A 210 8.91 0.49 0.16
CA ILE A 210 7.90 -0.11 1.04
C ILE A 210 7.24 -1.25 0.26
N ILE A 211 7.18 -2.45 0.84
CA ILE A 211 6.48 -3.59 0.22
C ILE A 211 5.11 -3.74 0.88
N LEU A 212 4.06 -3.93 0.09
CA LEU A 212 2.75 -4.38 0.55
C LEU A 212 2.66 -5.90 0.34
N PRO A 213 2.87 -6.75 1.38
CA PRO A 213 2.92 -8.19 1.22
C PRO A 213 1.52 -8.78 1.40
N LEU A 214 0.86 -9.08 0.28
CA LEU A 214 -0.47 -9.67 0.28
C LEU A 214 -0.38 -11.18 0.06
N SER A 215 -1.12 -11.93 0.86
CA SER A 215 -1.28 -13.38 0.77
C SER A 215 -2.72 -13.73 0.44
N ASP A 216 -2.89 -14.86 -0.27
CA ASP A 216 -4.20 -15.40 -0.67
C ASP A 216 -5.06 -14.37 -1.42
N VAL A 217 -4.43 -13.57 -2.27
CA VAL A 217 -5.09 -12.49 -3.01
C VAL A 217 -6.11 -13.06 -3.96
N LYS A 218 -7.30 -12.47 -3.98
CA LYS A 218 -8.37 -12.72 -4.93
C LYS A 218 -8.76 -11.43 -5.64
N VAL A 219 -8.97 -11.50 -6.94
CA VAL A 219 -9.46 -10.39 -7.77
C VAL A 219 -10.88 -10.71 -8.21
N ALA A 220 -11.81 -9.77 -8.07
CA ALA A 220 -13.23 -10.01 -8.33
C ALA A 220 -13.93 -8.80 -8.96
N GLY A 221 -14.97 -9.09 -9.74
CA GLY A 221 -15.89 -8.08 -10.27
C GLY A 221 -15.24 -7.04 -11.18
N VAL A 222 -14.09 -7.35 -11.80
CA VAL A 222 -13.36 -6.41 -12.65
C VAL A 222 -14.11 -6.24 -13.95
N THR A 223 -14.65 -5.06 -14.21
CA THR A 223 -15.42 -4.75 -15.41
C THR A 223 -14.63 -3.86 -16.35
N LEU A 224 -14.42 -4.37 -17.56
CA LEU A 224 -13.76 -3.64 -18.65
C LEU A 224 -14.77 -2.74 -19.37
N SER A 225 -14.31 -1.55 -19.79
CA SER A 225 -15.05 -0.76 -20.77
C SER A 225 -15.15 -1.49 -22.12
N GLU A 226 -16.07 -1.06 -22.98
CA GLU A 226 -16.31 -1.67 -24.29
C GLU A 226 -15.04 -1.74 -25.15
N GLU A 227 -14.22 -0.70 -25.12
CA GLU A 227 -12.94 -0.66 -25.86
C GLU A 227 -11.78 -1.31 -25.10
N GLY A 228 -12.00 -1.80 -23.88
CA GLY A 228 -10.95 -2.39 -23.04
C GLY A 228 -9.93 -1.37 -22.52
N ASN A 229 -10.22 -0.07 -22.62
CA ASN A 229 -9.31 1.00 -22.23
C ASN A 229 -9.41 1.38 -20.74
N CYS A 230 -10.47 0.96 -20.07
CA CYS A 230 -10.78 1.39 -18.71
C CYS A 230 -11.26 0.24 -17.83
N ILE A 231 -10.85 0.29 -16.56
CA ILE A 231 -11.52 -0.35 -15.42
C ILE A 231 -12.00 0.80 -14.55
N GLY A 232 -13.32 1.03 -14.54
CA GLY A 232 -13.90 2.20 -13.89
C GLY A 232 -14.04 3.40 -14.84
N LYS A 233 -14.18 4.60 -14.28
CA LYS A 233 -14.32 5.84 -15.06
C LYS A 233 -13.75 7.07 -14.36
N PHE A 234 -13.35 8.04 -15.16
CA PHE A 234 -12.98 9.38 -14.68
C PHE A 234 -14.24 10.24 -14.49
N ARG A 235 -14.26 11.03 -13.42
CA ARG A 235 -15.33 11.98 -13.08
C ARG A 235 -14.76 13.38 -13.10
N LYS A 236 -14.87 14.05 -14.25
CA LYS A 236 -14.39 15.44 -14.37
C LYS A 236 -15.04 16.38 -13.36
N THR A 237 -16.32 16.16 -13.02
CA THR A 237 -17.06 16.94 -12.01
C THR A 237 -16.56 16.75 -10.58
N ALA A 238 -15.61 15.85 -10.32
CA ALA A 238 -14.95 15.77 -9.01
C ALA A 238 -13.84 16.82 -8.84
N LEU A 239 -13.46 17.51 -9.92
CA LEU A 239 -12.32 18.43 -9.92
C LEU A 239 -12.76 19.88 -9.67
N GLY A 240 -12.05 20.53 -8.75
CA GLY A 240 -12.08 21.98 -8.56
C GLY A 240 -11.44 22.73 -9.73
N ALA A 241 -11.55 24.06 -9.68
CA ALA A 241 -11.00 24.95 -10.70
C ALA A 241 -9.48 24.86 -10.85
N ASP A 242 -8.78 24.45 -9.79
CA ASP A 242 -7.32 24.35 -9.73
C ASP A 242 -6.79 22.91 -9.97
N CYS A 243 -7.66 22.01 -10.47
CA CYS A 243 -7.47 20.56 -10.54
C CYS A 243 -7.41 19.81 -9.19
N SER A 244 -7.69 20.44 -8.04
CA SER A 244 -7.74 19.67 -6.79
C SER A 244 -8.97 18.76 -6.79
N GLU A 245 -8.85 17.57 -6.21
CA GLU A 245 -10.00 16.75 -5.83
C GLU A 245 -10.25 16.86 -4.33
N ASN A 246 -11.52 16.77 -3.92
CA ASN A 246 -11.88 16.49 -2.54
C ASN A 246 -12.33 15.03 -2.46
N ALA A 247 -11.39 14.14 -2.11
CA ALA A 247 -11.63 12.71 -2.10
C ALA A 247 -12.74 12.27 -1.13
N ASP A 248 -13.00 13.04 -0.06
CA ASP A 248 -14.06 12.73 0.91
C ASP A 248 -15.45 13.00 0.31
N SER A 249 -15.60 14.05 -0.50
CA SER A 249 -16.87 14.44 -1.11
C SER A 249 -17.15 13.67 -2.41
N CYS A 250 -16.19 13.69 -3.35
CA CYS A 250 -16.27 12.91 -4.57
C CYS A 250 -14.86 12.68 -5.13
N SER A 251 -14.50 11.42 -5.30
CA SER A 251 -13.26 11.10 -5.99
C SER A 251 -13.39 11.21 -7.51
N LYS A 252 -12.32 11.66 -8.16
CA LYS A 252 -12.25 11.73 -9.63
C LYS A 252 -12.22 10.37 -10.32
N TRP A 253 -12.00 9.28 -9.59
CA TRP A 253 -11.94 7.93 -10.17
C TRP A 253 -13.02 7.04 -9.55
N GLN A 254 -14.01 6.63 -10.34
CA GLN A 254 -14.91 5.57 -9.93
C GLN A 254 -14.28 4.20 -10.20
N THR A 255 -14.28 3.33 -9.20
CA THR A 255 -13.75 1.97 -9.29
C THR A 255 -14.69 1.03 -10.04
N ALA A 256 -14.12 0.00 -10.66
CA ALA A 256 -14.88 -1.12 -11.24
C ALA A 256 -14.10 -2.44 -11.17
N GLY A 257 -13.25 -2.59 -10.17
CA GLY A 257 -12.58 -3.83 -9.81
C GLY A 257 -12.44 -3.91 -8.30
N ALA A 258 -12.39 -5.12 -7.76
CA ALA A 258 -12.10 -5.36 -6.36
C ALA A 258 -10.97 -6.38 -6.19
N LEU A 259 -10.22 -6.23 -5.11
CA LEU A 259 -9.26 -7.21 -4.64
C LEU A 259 -9.41 -7.41 -3.14
N SER A 260 -9.04 -8.59 -2.67
CA SER A 260 -8.99 -8.92 -1.24
C SER A 260 -7.91 -9.95 -0.96
N GLY A 261 -7.43 -10.00 0.27
CA GLY A 261 -6.41 -10.93 0.74
C GLY A 261 -6.08 -10.62 2.20
N TYR A 262 -5.01 -11.19 2.72
CA TYR A 262 -4.53 -10.86 4.07
C TYR A 262 -3.04 -10.57 4.09
N ILE A 263 -2.63 -9.83 5.11
CA ILE A 263 -1.24 -9.54 5.43
C ILE A 263 -0.94 -10.26 6.74
N THR A 264 0.00 -11.19 6.75
CA THR A 264 0.43 -11.81 8.01
C THR A 264 1.15 -10.77 8.87
N LEU A 265 0.97 -10.81 10.18
CA LEU A 265 1.65 -9.87 11.07
C LEU A 265 3.17 -10.02 10.99
N GLU A 266 3.67 -11.23 10.76
CA GLU A 266 5.10 -11.48 10.57
C GLU A 266 5.63 -10.84 9.28
N ASP A 267 4.94 -10.96 8.14
CA ASP A 267 5.33 -10.27 6.90
C ASP A 267 5.24 -8.74 7.06
N ALA A 268 4.20 -8.24 7.74
CA ALA A 268 4.04 -6.81 8.01
C ALA A 268 5.15 -6.23 8.92
N ASP A 269 5.70 -7.05 9.82
CA ASP A 269 6.76 -6.64 10.75
C ASP A 269 8.13 -6.50 10.06
N LEU A 270 8.29 -7.10 8.87
CA LEU A 270 9.47 -6.96 8.02
C LEU A 270 9.46 -5.67 7.19
N VAL A 271 8.32 -4.98 7.09
CA VAL A 271 8.16 -3.79 6.27
C VAL A 271 8.23 -2.55 7.16
N LEU A 272 9.31 -1.78 7.04
CA LEU A 272 9.43 -0.48 7.69
C LEU A 272 8.79 0.62 6.83
N ILE A 273 8.08 1.53 7.49
CA ILE A 273 7.47 2.71 6.87
C ILE A 273 8.26 3.95 7.34
N PRO A 274 9.13 4.51 6.49
CA PRO A 274 9.98 5.64 6.88
C PRO A 274 9.19 6.83 7.44
N GLN A 275 8.02 7.12 6.87
CA GLN A 275 7.17 8.26 7.22
C GLN A 275 6.64 8.19 8.65
N THR A 276 6.47 7.00 9.21
CA THR A 276 5.99 6.80 10.58
C THR A 276 7.10 6.34 11.53
N SER A 277 8.30 6.04 10.99
CA SER A 277 9.38 5.40 11.74
C SER A 277 8.88 4.19 12.54
N SER A 278 8.05 3.36 11.89
CA SER A 278 7.46 2.15 12.45
C SER A 278 7.26 1.08 11.38
N SER A 279 7.07 -0.17 11.79
CA SER A 279 6.67 -1.25 10.87
C SER A 279 5.23 -1.08 10.36
N LEU A 280 4.92 -1.73 9.23
CA LEU A 280 3.56 -1.90 8.76
C LEU A 280 2.71 -2.68 9.78
N CYS A 281 3.30 -3.64 10.52
CA CYS A 281 2.59 -4.34 11.59
C CYS A 281 2.07 -3.37 12.66
N THR A 282 2.91 -2.44 13.13
CA THR A 282 2.53 -1.40 14.10
C THR A 282 1.38 -0.55 13.56
N LEU A 283 1.46 -0.13 12.29
CA LEU A 283 0.42 0.66 11.65
C LEU A 283 -0.91 -0.11 11.56
N LEU A 284 -0.90 -1.33 11.02
CA LEU A 284 -2.10 -2.13 10.80
C LEU A 284 -2.81 -2.53 12.10
N THR A 285 -2.04 -2.81 13.15
CA THR A 285 -2.58 -3.20 14.47
C THR A 285 -2.88 -2.01 15.37
N GLN A 286 -2.52 -0.78 14.95
CA GLN A 286 -2.61 0.44 15.74
C GLN A 286 -2.01 0.28 17.15
N SER A 287 -0.95 -0.52 17.26
CA SER A 287 -0.29 -0.84 18.53
C SER A 287 0.86 0.12 18.80
N THR A 288 1.31 0.16 20.05
CA THR A 288 2.55 0.87 20.40
C THR A 288 3.73 0.14 19.78
N LYS A 289 4.63 0.88 19.12
CA LYS A 289 5.87 0.31 18.58
C LYS A 289 6.77 -0.24 19.69
N GLY A 290 7.48 -1.33 19.37
CA GLY A 290 8.57 -1.88 20.16
C GLY A 290 9.83 -1.00 20.10
N ALA A 291 10.86 -1.40 20.86
CA ALA A 291 12.13 -0.69 20.92
C ALA A 291 12.88 -0.64 19.57
N ASP A 292 12.59 -1.58 18.68
CA ASP A 292 13.12 -1.74 17.32
C ASP A 292 12.21 -1.12 16.24
N ASN A 293 11.23 -0.29 16.64
CA ASN A 293 10.20 0.28 15.77
C ASN A 293 9.26 -0.74 15.11
N LYS A 294 9.25 -1.99 15.58
CA LYS A 294 8.38 -3.07 15.09
C LYS A 294 7.17 -3.29 16.00
N CYS A 295 6.35 -4.28 15.71
CA CYS A 295 5.34 -4.73 16.65
C CYS A 295 5.98 -5.27 17.93
N GLN A 296 5.33 -5.02 19.08
CA GLN A 296 5.79 -5.59 20.35
C GLN A 296 5.75 -7.12 20.31
N ARG A 297 6.82 -7.75 20.79
CA ARG A 297 6.92 -9.20 20.91
C ARG A 297 7.02 -9.63 22.38
N GLN A 298 6.41 -10.77 22.69
CA GLN A 298 6.55 -11.46 23.97
C GLN A 298 6.92 -12.90 23.67
N ASN A 299 8.07 -13.35 24.20
CA ASN A 299 8.62 -14.69 23.93
C ASN A 299 8.79 -14.98 22.43
N GLY A 300 9.22 -13.97 21.66
CA GLY A 300 9.42 -14.07 20.20
C GLY A 300 8.15 -13.95 19.36
N VAL A 301 6.97 -13.94 19.96
CA VAL A 301 5.67 -13.87 19.27
C VAL A 301 5.13 -12.45 19.27
N ILE A 302 4.60 -11.98 18.14
CA ILE A 302 3.90 -10.70 18.03
C ILE A 302 2.70 -10.67 18.98
N VAL A 303 2.66 -9.68 19.88
CA VAL A 303 1.62 -9.52 20.90
C VAL A 303 0.32 -8.95 20.30
N PRO A 304 0.36 -7.85 19.52
CA PRO A 304 -0.84 -7.33 18.86
C PRO A 304 -1.54 -8.39 18.00
N LYS A 305 -2.86 -8.29 17.93
CA LYS A 305 -3.71 -9.23 17.19
C LYS A 305 -4.29 -8.56 15.96
N GLY A 306 -4.36 -9.30 14.86
CA GLY A 306 -5.11 -8.90 13.68
C GLY A 306 -6.59 -9.27 13.77
N ASP A 307 -7.29 -9.17 12.65
CA ASP A 307 -8.72 -9.49 12.51
C ASP A 307 -8.96 -10.79 11.72
N TYR A 308 -7.91 -11.45 11.25
CA TYR A 308 -7.98 -12.62 10.37
C TYR A 308 -6.97 -13.70 10.75
N CYS A 309 -7.21 -14.93 10.30
CA CYS A 309 -6.32 -16.06 10.55
C CYS A 309 -5.81 -16.65 9.23
N SER A 310 -4.49 -16.63 9.03
CA SER A 310 -3.82 -17.14 7.83
C SER A 310 -4.02 -18.64 7.64
N LYS A 311 -4.10 -19.38 8.75
CA LYS A 311 -4.11 -20.85 8.76
C LYS A 311 -5.45 -21.46 8.38
N ASP A 312 -6.53 -21.02 9.03
CA ASP A 312 -7.87 -21.57 8.80
C ASP A 312 -8.73 -20.70 7.89
N LYS A 313 -8.21 -19.54 7.47
CA LYS A 313 -8.86 -18.57 6.59
C LYS A 313 -10.19 -18.06 7.15
N LYS A 314 -10.26 -17.86 8.46
CA LYS A 314 -11.45 -17.35 9.15
C LYS A 314 -11.18 -16.03 9.87
N PRO A 315 -12.15 -15.10 9.85
CA PRO A 315 -12.12 -13.91 10.69
C PRO A 315 -12.01 -14.26 12.17
N GLY A 316 -11.16 -13.53 12.89
CA GLY A 316 -11.07 -13.56 14.36
C GLY A 316 -10.53 -14.85 15.01
N SER A 317 -10.13 -15.88 14.25
CA SER A 317 -9.73 -17.18 14.81
C SER A 317 -8.36 -17.14 15.50
N CYS A 318 -7.24 -17.27 14.77
CA CYS A 318 -5.90 -17.15 15.35
C CYS A 318 -5.34 -15.71 15.38
N GLN A 319 -5.95 -14.79 14.61
CA GLN A 319 -5.63 -13.36 14.59
C GLN A 319 -4.16 -13.04 14.33
N ASP A 320 -3.50 -13.86 13.51
CA ASP A 320 -2.10 -13.71 13.11
C ASP A 320 -1.94 -12.84 11.85
N SER A 321 -3.06 -12.33 11.31
CA SER A 321 -3.11 -11.61 10.04
C SER A 321 -4.16 -10.51 10.08
N VAL A 322 -3.99 -9.52 9.21
CA VAL A 322 -4.97 -8.45 8.98
C VAL A 322 -5.56 -8.63 7.58
N TRP A 323 -6.88 -8.62 7.48
CA TRP A 323 -7.58 -8.67 6.20
C TRP A 323 -7.45 -7.32 5.50
N LEU A 324 -7.08 -7.36 4.22
CA LEU A 324 -7.06 -6.21 3.35
C LEU A 324 -8.06 -6.42 2.22
N ALA A 325 -8.96 -5.47 2.03
CA ALA A 325 -9.84 -5.46 0.88
C ALA A 325 -9.95 -4.05 0.30
N ALA A 326 -9.97 -3.96 -1.01
CA ALA A 326 -9.97 -2.69 -1.72
C ALA A 326 -10.74 -2.78 -3.03
N THR A 327 -11.20 -1.63 -3.51
CA THR A 327 -11.64 -1.45 -4.90
C THR A 327 -10.63 -0.62 -5.68
N PHE A 328 -10.60 -0.78 -6.99
CA PHE A 328 -9.67 -0.05 -7.83
C PHE A 328 -10.27 0.41 -9.16
N ALA A 329 -9.69 1.48 -9.68
CA ALA A 329 -9.86 1.94 -11.05
C ALA A 329 -8.51 1.83 -11.76
N ALA A 330 -8.51 1.57 -13.06
CA ALA A 330 -7.31 1.50 -13.87
C ALA A 330 -7.55 2.04 -15.27
N ALA A 331 -6.50 2.57 -15.89
CA ALA A 331 -6.53 3.13 -17.24
C ALA A 331 -5.47 2.47 -18.09
N ALA A 332 -5.73 2.35 -19.40
CA ALA A 332 -4.81 1.71 -20.31
C ALA A 332 -3.45 2.43 -20.36
N VAL A 333 -2.37 1.66 -20.39
CA VAL A 333 -0.98 2.14 -20.50
C VAL A 333 -0.16 1.17 -21.34
N HIS A 334 1.07 1.55 -21.70
CA HIS A 334 2.04 0.62 -22.28
C HIS A 334 2.76 -0.14 -21.17
N ILE A 335 2.72 -1.48 -21.20
CA ILE A 335 3.55 -2.34 -20.36
C ILE A 335 4.54 -3.09 -21.27
N ASN A 336 5.83 -2.95 -21.01
CA ASN A 336 6.87 -3.69 -21.71
C ASN A 336 7.22 -4.96 -20.92
N ASP A 337 7.56 -6.02 -21.66
CA ASP A 337 8.07 -7.26 -21.10
C ASP A 337 9.59 -7.22 -20.83
N GLY A 338 10.23 -6.08 -21.10
CA GLY A 338 11.68 -5.88 -20.96
C GLY A 338 12.54 -6.56 -22.02
N THR A 339 11.93 -7.26 -22.98
CA THR A 339 12.65 -7.91 -24.09
C THR A 339 12.78 -6.99 -25.30
N GLY A 340 11.95 -5.95 -25.39
CA GLY A 340 11.96 -4.95 -26.46
C GLY A 340 12.67 -3.64 -26.10
N VAL A 341 12.71 -2.73 -27.08
CA VAL A 341 13.08 -1.32 -26.86
C VAL A 341 11.79 -0.53 -26.60
N PRO A 342 11.74 0.29 -25.54
CA PRO A 342 12.83 0.54 -24.58
C PRO A 342 13.00 -0.58 -23.56
N GLN A 343 14.26 -0.84 -23.20
CA GLN A 343 14.55 -1.73 -22.08
C GLN A 343 14.01 -1.12 -20.80
N CYS A 344 13.49 -1.98 -19.91
CA CYS A 344 13.06 -1.57 -18.59
C CYS A 344 14.21 -0.87 -17.87
N ALA A 345 13.94 0.28 -17.26
CA ALA A 345 14.93 0.94 -16.42
C ALA A 345 15.42 -0.06 -15.36
N PRO A 346 16.74 -0.21 -15.16
CA PRO A 346 17.24 -1.05 -14.10
C PRO A 346 16.67 -0.51 -12.78
N LEU A 347 16.12 -1.41 -11.96
CA LEU A 347 15.67 -1.04 -10.62
C LEU A 347 16.89 -0.48 -9.86
N PRO A 348 16.74 0.58 -9.06
CA PRO A 348 17.82 1.02 -8.19
C PRO A 348 18.29 -0.20 -7.39
N ALA A 349 19.59 -0.49 -7.44
CA ALA A 349 20.16 -1.57 -6.64
C ALA A 349 19.85 -1.21 -5.18
N GLY A 350 18.88 -1.91 -4.58
CA GLY A 350 18.61 -1.74 -3.17
C GLY A 350 19.89 -2.08 -2.44
N ASP A 351 20.53 -1.07 -1.85
CA ASP A 351 21.57 -1.29 -0.88
C ASP A 351 20.87 -1.95 0.30
N GLY A 352 20.78 -3.28 0.26
CA GLY A 352 20.32 -4.09 1.38
C GLY A 352 21.32 -3.87 2.49
N GLY A 353 21.15 -2.76 3.22
CA GLY A 353 22.04 -2.33 4.27
C GLY A 353 22.31 -3.54 5.14
N THR A 354 23.54 -4.01 5.12
CA THR A 354 23.98 -5.02 6.07
C THR A 354 23.84 -4.37 7.44
N ASP A 355 22.79 -4.75 8.18
CA ASP A 355 22.64 -4.38 9.58
C ASP A 355 23.86 -4.91 10.33
N ALA A 356 24.84 -4.02 10.53
CA ALA A 356 26.08 -4.30 11.23
C ALA A 356 25.76 -4.51 12.71
N ALA A 357 25.61 -5.76 13.12
CA ALA A 357 25.65 -6.18 14.50
C ALA A 357 26.68 -7.30 14.68
N ALA A 358 27.94 -6.92 14.96
CA ALA A 358 28.91 -7.71 15.73
C ALA A 358 30.23 -6.93 15.89
N SER A 359 30.26 -5.91 16.75
CA SER A 359 31.51 -5.42 17.33
C SER A 359 31.43 -5.53 18.85
N ASP A 360 31.49 -6.76 19.36
CA ASP A 360 31.96 -6.99 20.72
C ASP A 360 32.51 -8.42 20.84
N ALA A 361 33.73 -8.59 20.33
CA ALA A 361 34.60 -9.68 20.73
C ALA A 361 35.85 -9.04 21.32
N GLY A 362 35.79 -8.79 22.64
CA GLY A 362 36.96 -8.43 23.43
C GLY A 362 38.04 -9.49 23.26
N THR A 363 39.21 -9.06 22.78
CA THR A 363 40.45 -9.83 22.86
C THR A 363 40.90 -9.84 24.32
N ASP A 364 40.67 -10.96 25.01
CA ASP A 364 41.37 -11.29 26.24
C ASP A 364 42.86 -11.52 25.92
N ALA A 365 43.72 -10.69 26.50
CA ALA A 365 45.16 -10.87 26.49
C ALA A 365 45.56 -11.97 27.50
N PRO A 366 46.47 -12.91 27.15
CA PRO A 366 47.03 -13.82 28.13
C PRO A 366 48.12 -13.11 28.95
N ALA A 367 47.92 -13.11 30.27
CA ALA A 367 48.91 -12.71 31.26
C ALA A 367 50.05 -13.74 31.37
N ASP A 368 51.26 -13.18 31.47
CA ASP A 368 52.40 -13.59 32.29
C ASP A 368 52.91 -15.04 32.25
N ALA A 369 54.09 -15.18 31.63
CA ALA A 369 55.10 -16.15 32.04
C ALA A 369 56.12 -15.46 32.96
N PRO A 370 56.48 -16.02 34.14
CA PRO A 370 57.59 -15.51 34.91
C PRO A 370 58.91 -16.06 34.39
N ALA A 371 59.92 -15.19 34.38
CA ALA A 371 61.33 -15.58 34.34
C ALA A 371 61.77 -16.00 35.73
N GLU A 372 62.21 -17.26 35.89
CA GLU A 372 63.52 -17.70 36.42
C GLU A 372 63.65 -19.22 36.36
#